data_AF-A0A316YRB6-F1
#
_entry.id   AF-A0A316YRB6-F1
#
_cell.length_a   1.000
_cell.length_b   1.000
_cell.length_c   1.000
_cell.angle_alpha   90.00
_cell.angle_beta   90.00
_cell.angle_gamma   90.00
#
_symmetry.space_group_name_H-M   'P 1'
#
loop_
_entity.id
_entity.type
_entity.pdbx_description
1 polymer ?
#
loop_
_entity_poly.entity_id
_entity_poly.type
_entity_poly.pdbx_seq_one_letter_code
_entity_poly.pdbx_strand_id
1 'polypeptide(L)'
;MPPRRTRAAKAAQEEAKADESSRAVRRTGKEREREQEQEQEQEQALGQAEDERDGQRPDATAVESVEKAASNGSTGASAKGKGKGKGKAAPEEEGGADVIEEDGSSKSEQANALTMEERMEKMKQLRKKMAESSIANRKAVATEANKAKKSAKQEAAIARKMAKAEKVLDERDAKERGEDVERQRAMGYSIEENEAWEAKLAKKAITKDQGAIDPQSAAERTYRRQINQLKPDLTTYDKQRASALGASPLQSGSSSSAMTHTTTGPSKGQVVKKDDLYGGINNLAYGDHKPDDAALDRVTQHLNQESDFRSKRSRYRPDDADAEVNYINDKNKHFNKKIKRFYDSYTQEIRENFERGTAL
;
A
#
# COMPACT_ATOMS: atom_id res chain seq x y z
N MET A 1 43.27 -14.03 -33.63
CA MET A 1 42.46 -15.24 -33.31
C MET A 1 41.58 -14.92 -32.11
N PRO A 2 40.24 -15.11 -32.17
CA PRO A 2 39.39 -14.92 -31.01
C PRO A 2 39.65 -16.02 -29.96
N PRO A 3 39.53 -15.73 -28.66
CA PRO A 3 39.82 -16.71 -27.61
C PRO A 3 38.83 -17.88 -27.69
N ARG A 4 39.36 -19.10 -27.69
CA ARG A 4 38.55 -20.33 -27.68
C ARG A 4 37.74 -20.38 -26.38
N ARG A 5 36.42 -20.35 -26.51
CA ARG A 5 35.46 -20.39 -25.40
C ARG A 5 35.63 -21.72 -24.66
N THR A 6 35.77 -21.66 -23.34
CA THR A 6 35.93 -22.84 -22.49
C THR A 6 34.64 -23.68 -22.49
N ARG A 7 34.77 -25.00 -22.32
CA ARG A 7 33.64 -25.96 -22.31
C ARG A 7 32.57 -25.59 -21.27
N ALA A 8 32.99 -25.00 -20.15
CA ALA A 8 32.11 -24.48 -19.10
C ALA A 8 31.24 -23.29 -19.58
N ALA A 9 31.80 -22.38 -20.39
CA ALA A 9 31.04 -21.25 -20.94
C ALA A 9 30.02 -21.69 -22.00
N LYS A 10 30.26 -22.83 -22.66
CA LYS A 10 29.28 -23.45 -23.58
C LYS A 10 28.14 -24.12 -22.82
N ALA A 11 28.45 -24.88 -21.76
CA ALA A 11 27.45 -25.53 -20.91
C ALA A 11 26.51 -24.51 -20.22
N ALA A 12 27.06 -23.42 -19.68
CA ALA A 12 26.26 -22.38 -19.03
C ALA A 12 25.28 -21.67 -20.00
N GLN A 13 25.64 -21.54 -21.28
CA GLN A 13 24.73 -21.00 -22.29
C GLN A 13 23.65 -21.98 -22.72
N GLU A 14 23.94 -23.29 -22.66
CA GLU A 14 22.99 -24.34 -23.01
C GLU A 14 21.94 -24.49 -21.90
N GLU A 15 22.34 -24.40 -20.64
CA GLU A 15 21.41 -24.35 -19.50
C GLU A 15 20.55 -23.08 -19.49
N ALA A 16 21.13 -21.92 -19.82
CA ALA A 16 20.37 -20.67 -19.92
C ALA A 16 19.32 -20.71 -21.04
N LYS A 17 19.63 -21.36 -22.17
CA LYS A 17 18.66 -21.59 -23.26
C LYS A 17 17.57 -22.59 -22.88
N ALA A 18 17.89 -23.62 -22.11
CA ALA A 18 16.91 -24.58 -21.61
C ALA A 18 15.90 -23.90 -20.66
N ASP A 19 16.38 -23.06 -19.74
CA ASP A 19 15.52 -22.32 -18.80
C ASP A 19 14.62 -21.30 -19.53
N GLU A 20 15.14 -20.60 -20.53
CA GLU A 20 14.37 -19.66 -21.35
C GLU A 20 13.27 -20.36 -22.18
N SER A 21 13.55 -21.56 -22.71
CA SER A 21 12.56 -22.39 -23.41
C SER A 21 11.44 -22.87 -22.47
N SER A 22 11.79 -23.28 -21.24
CA SER A 22 10.81 -23.72 -20.23
C SER A 22 9.91 -22.57 -19.77
N ARG A 23 10.48 -21.35 -19.70
CA ARG A 23 9.75 -20.13 -19.36
C ARG A 23 8.83 -19.67 -20.49
N ALA A 24 9.19 -19.90 -21.75
CA ALA A 24 8.33 -19.64 -22.89
C ALA A 24 7.11 -20.58 -22.90
N VAL A 25 7.30 -21.88 -22.64
CA VAL A 25 6.20 -22.85 -22.56
C VAL A 25 5.22 -22.53 -21.40
N ARG A 26 5.74 -22.07 -20.26
CA ARG A 26 4.90 -21.62 -19.13
C ARG A 26 4.11 -20.34 -19.43
N ARG A 27 4.66 -19.45 -20.27
CA ARG A 27 3.94 -18.23 -20.72
C ARG A 27 2.82 -18.58 -21.68
N THR A 28 3.06 -19.46 -22.65
CA THR A 28 2.03 -19.89 -23.61
C THR A 28 0.91 -20.69 -22.95
N GLY A 29 1.21 -21.47 -21.90
CA GLY A 29 0.17 -22.16 -21.11
C GLY A 29 -0.74 -21.17 -20.37
N LYS A 30 -0.16 -20.13 -19.77
CA LYS A 30 -0.91 -19.10 -19.05
C LYS A 30 -1.73 -18.17 -19.96
N GLU A 31 -1.30 -17.99 -21.21
CA GLU A 31 -2.10 -17.29 -22.23
C GLU A 31 -3.29 -18.14 -22.69
N ARG A 32 -3.11 -19.45 -22.89
CA ARG A 32 -4.21 -20.37 -23.22
C ARG A 32 -5.26 -20.49 -22.10
N GLU A 33 -4.84 -20.50 -20.84
CA GLU A 33 -5.78 -20.48 -19.70
C GLU A 33 -6.63 -19.20 -19.69
N ARG A 34 -6.04 -18.05 -20.03
CA ARG A 34 -6.76 -16.76 -20.11
C ARG A 34 -7.71 -16.67 -21.31
N GLU A 35 -7.34 -17.28 -22.43
CA GLU A 35 -8.24 -17.38 -23.60
C GLU A 35 -9.45 -18.27 -23.28
N GLN A 36 -9.26 -19.39 -22.57
CA GLN A 36 -10.36 -20.24 -22.10
C GLN A 36 -11.27 -19.55 -21.07
N GLU A 37 -10.71 -18.75 -20.16
CA GLU A 37 -11.50 -17.95 -19.22
C GLU A 37 -12.33 -16.87 -19.94
N GLN A 38 -11.78 -16.24 -20.98
CA GLN A 38 -12.51 -15.24 -21.79
C GLN A 38 -13.61 -15.86 -22.66
N GLU A 39 -13.40 -17.07 -23.18
CA GLU A 39 -14.43 -17.81 -23.92
C GLU A 39 -15.59 -18.23 -22.99
N GLN A 40 -15.29 -18.68 -21.77
CA GLN A 40 -16.33 -18.99 -20.77
C GLN A 40 -17.11 -17.76 -20.32
N GLU A 41 -16.45 -16.60 -20.17
CA GLU A 41 -17.13 -15.34 -19.87
C GLU A 41 -18.02 -14.87 -21.04
N GLN A 42 -17.60 -15.07 -22.30
CA GLN A 42 -18.42 -14.77 -23.47
C GLN A 42 -19.64 -15.70 -23.59
N GLU A 43 -19.49 -17.00 -23.32
CA GLU A 43 -20.62 -17.93 -23.31
C GLU A 43 -21.61 -17.62 -22.16
N GLN A 44 -21.12 -17.24 -20.98
CA GLN A 44 -22.00 -16.79 -19.87
C GLN A 44 -22.73 -15.48 -20.21
N ALA A 45 -22.07 -14.53 -20.87
CA ALA A 45 -22.69 -13.28 -21.31
C ALA A 45 -23.75 -13.50 -22.40
N LEU A 46 -23.52 -14.44 -23.32
CA LEU A 46 -24.50 -14.84 -24.34
C LEU A 46 -25.72 -15.53 -23.72
N GLY A 47 -25.52 -16.40 -22.71
CA GLY A 47 -26.62 -17.04 -21.97
C GLY A 47 -27.49 -16.04 -21.19
N GLN A 48 -26.88 -15.00 -20.60
CA GLN A 48 -27.63 -13.94 -19.90
C GLN A 48 -28.42 -13.04 -20.87
N ALA A 49 -27.91 -12.83 -22.09
CA ALA A 49 -28.59 -12.04 -23.12
C ALA A 49 -29.73 -12.77 -23.86
N GLU A 50 -29.85 -14.09 -23.68
CA GLU A 50 -31.00 -14.87 -24.16
C GLU A 50 -32.14 -14.89 -23.14
N ASP A 51 -31.82 -14.91 -21.84
CA ASP A 51 -32.82 -14.90 -20.74
C ASP A 51 -33.55 -13.54 -20.62
N GLU A 52 -32.92 -12.43 -21.04
CA GLU A 52 -33.56 -11.10 -21.08
C GLU A 52 -34.50 -10.88 -22.28
N ARG A 53 -34.52 -11.78 -23.27
CA ARG A 53 -35.37 -11.64 -24.48
C ARG A 53 -36.74 -12.30 -24.40
N ASP A 54 -36.98 -13.21 -23.46
CA ASP A 54 -38.29 -13.86 -23.26
C ASP A 54 -39.23 -13.11 -22.30
N GLY A 55 -38.80 -11.94 -21.80
CA GLY A 55 -39.47 -11.21 -20.72
C GLY A 55 -40.27 -9.96 -21.10
N GLN A 56 -40.65 -9.70 -22.37
CA GLN A 56 -41.47 -8.51 -22.66
C GLN A 56 -42.42 -8.67 -23.86
N ARG A 57 -43.68 -8.98 -23.56
CA ARG A 57 -44.83 -8.70 -24.46
C ARG A 57 -45.26 -7.23 -24.29
N PRO A 58 -45.40 -6.43 -25.36
CA PRO A 58 -46.00 -5.11 -25.25
C PRO A 58 -47.48 -5.14 -25.64
N ASP A 59 -48.36 -4.83 -24.68
CA ASP A 59 -49.74 -4.41 -24.97
C ASP A 59 -49.75 -2.95 -25.47
N ALA A 60 -50.55 -2.74 -26.50
CA ALA A 60 -50.74 -1.47 -27.19
C ALA A 60 -51.53 -0.46 -26.33
N THR A 61 -51.17 0.83 -26.38
CA THR A 61 -52.02 1.95 -26.86
C THR A 61 -51.41 3.34 -26.54
N ALA A 62 -51.71 4.29 -27.45
CA ALA A 62 -51.60 5.76 -27.39
C ALA A 62 -50.20 6.39 -27.57
N VAL A 63 -49.87 6.95 -28.76
CA VAL A 63 -50.12 8.34 -29.24
C VAL A 63 -49.55 9.39 -28.26
N GLU A 64 -48.71 10.37 -28.60
CA GLU A 64 -48.65 11.23 -29.78
C GLU A 64 -47.34 12.08 -29.74
N SER A 65 -46.68 12.19 -30.90
CA SER A 65 -45.95 13.33 -31.49
C SER A 65 -45.08 14.30 -30.65
N VAL A 66 -43.83 14.55 -31.09
CA VAL A 66 -43.46 15.67 -32.00
C VAL A 66 -41.91 15.74 -32.13
N GLU A 67 -41.45 15.77 -33.39
CA GLU A 67 -40.30 16.47 -34.02
C GLU A 67 -39.08 16.92 -33.17
N LYS A 68 -37.83 17.05 -33.65
CA LYS A 68 -37.07 16.83 -34.90
C LYS A 68 -35.66 17.41 -34.63
N ALA A 69 -34.74 17.09 -35.55
CA ALA A 69 -33.53 17.84 -35.89
C ALA A 69 -32.22 17.48 -35.15
N ALA A 70 -31.43 16.65 -35.85
CA ALA A 70 -29.98 16.77 -35.90
C ALA A 70 -29.55 18.13 -36.49
N SER A 71 -28.48 18.73 -35.96
CA SER A 71 -27.56 19.56 -36.76
C SER A 71 -26.18 19.71 -36.10
N ASN A 72 -25.17 19.74 -36.98
CA ASN A 72 -23.72 19.81 -36.76
C ASN A 72 -23.19 21.17 -36.26
N GLY A 73 -21.93 21.16 -35.82
CA GLY A 73 -20.97 22.27 -35.96
C GLY A 73 -20.50 22.86 -34.62
N SER A 74 -19.27 22.64 -34.15
CA SER A 74 -17.97 23.19 -34.61
C SER A 74 -17.91 24.72 -34.67
N THR A 75 -17.38 25.32 -33.60
CA THR A 75 -16.52 26.54 -33.50
C THR A 75 -16.13 26.65 -32.01
N GLY A 76 -14.90 26.84 -31.53
CA GLY A 76 -13.78 27.60 -32.07
C GLY A 76 -13.79 29.04 -31.57
N ALA A 77 -13.48 29.31 -30.29
CA ALA A 77 -13.15 30.66 -29.83
C ALA A 77 -12.33 30.69 -28.52
N SER A 78 -11.27 31.48 -28.60
CA SER A 78 -10.23 31.76 -27.61
C SER A 78 -10.69 32.81 -26.59
N ALA A 79 -10.31 32.69 -25.32
CA ALA A 79 -10.42 33.78 -24.35
C ALA A 79 -9.24 33.80 -23.36
N LYS A 80 -8.51 34.91 -23.43
CA LYS A 80 -7.29 35.28 -22.72
C LYS A 80 -7.67 35.94 -21.38
N GLY A 81 -7.38 35.29 -20.25
CA GLY A 81 -7.61 35.84 -18.90
C GLY A 81 -6.32 36.28 -18.22
N LYS A 82 -6.15 37.60 -18.03
CA LYS A 82 -5.08 38.25 -17.25
C LYS A 82 -5.29 37.98 -15.74
N GLY A 83 -4.34 37.32 -15.09
CA GLY A 83 -4.23 37.23 -13.63
C GLY A 83 -3.13 38.17 -13.11
N LYS A 84 -3.51 39.12 -12.25
CA LYS A 84 -2.66 40.13 -11.61
C LYS A 84 -2.37 39.66 -10.17
N GLY A 85 -1.12 39.32 -9.86
CA GLY A 85 -0.69 38.89 -8.51
C GLY A 85 0.37 39.83 -7.95
N LYS A 86 0.04 40.53 -6.86
CA LYS A 86 0.93 41.40 -6.07
C LYS A 86 1.89 40.55 -5.22
N GLY A 87 3.17 40.90 -5.22
CA GLY A 87 4.17 40.47 -4.25
C GLY A 87 4.65 41.67 -3.41
N LYS A 88 4.85 41.44 -2.12
CA LYS A 88 5.01 42.39 -1.02
C LYS A 88 6.50 42.56 -0.68
N ALA A 89 6.94 43.80 -0.39
CA ALA A 89 8.22 44.19 0.22
C ALA A 89 8.32 43.66 1.67
N ALA A 90 9.46 43.55 2.37
CA ALA A 90 10.74 44.27 2.43
C ALA A 90 11.76 43.41 3.24
N PRO A 91 12.79 43.95 3.92
CA PRO A 91 13.96 44.77 3.52
C PRO A 91 15.30 44.09 3.93
N GLU A 92 16.47 44.52 3.42
CA GLU A 92 17.75 44.53 4.18
C GLU A 92 18.69 45.64 3.67
N GLU A 93 19.32 46.34 4.63
CA GLU A 93 20.28 47.46 4.54
C GLU A 93 21.74 46.96 4.42
N GLU A 94 22.57 47.58 3.56
CA GLU A 94 23.62 48.60 3.82
C GLU A 94 25.05 48.05 4.04
N GLY A 95 26.01 48.79 3.47
CA GLY A 95 27.45 48.62 3.57
C GLY A 95 28.07 48.07 2.28
N GLY A 96 28.84 48.80 1.48
CA GLY A 96 29.44 50.12 1.62
C GLY A 96 30.65 50.20 0.67
N ALA A 97 30.91 51.40 0.14
CA ALA A 97 32.04 51.80 -0.71
C ALA A 97 32.04 51.19 -2.15
N ASP A 98 32.39 51.90 -3.22
CA ASP A 98 33.32 53.02 -3.28
C ASP A 98 33.05 53.91 -4.50
N VAL A 99 33.51 55.15 -4.35
CA VAL A 99 33.36 56.30 -5.24
C VAL A 99 34.33 56.21 -6.43
N ILE A 100 33.86 56.68 -7.58
CA ILE A 100 34.63 56.91 -8.80
C ILE A 100 35.42 58.21 -8.64
N GLU A 101 36.74 58.20 -8.85
CA GLU A 101 37.48 59.26 -9.58
C GLU A 101 38.76 58.72 -10.24
N GLU A 102 39.06 59.34 -11.39
CA GLU A 102 40.20 59.18 -12.32
C GLU A 102 41.55 59.54 -11.65
N ASP A 103 42.76 59.33 -12.18
CA ASP A 103 43.26 59.21 -13.54
C ASP A 103 44.73 58.70 -13.46
N GLY A 104 45.28 58.13 -14.54
CA GLY A 104 46.69 57.67 -14.53
C GLY A 104 47.16 56.81 -15.70
N SER A 105 47.32 57.42 -16.86
CA SER A 105 47.97 56.90 -18.06
C SER A 105 49.33 56.21 -17.83
N SER A 106 49.53 54.99 -18.38
CA SER A 106 50.59 54.72 -19.37
C SER A 106 50.67 53.24 -19.79
N LYS A 107 50.48 53.04 -21.11
CA LYS A 107 51.19 52.12 -22.02
C LYS A 107 51.79 50.81 -21.47
N SER A 108 51.16 49.72 -21.94
CA SER A 108 51.77 48.58 -22.65
C SER A 108 53.11 48.02 -22.17
N GLU A 109 53.15 46.72 -21.86
CA GLU A 109 54.02 45.76 -22.55
C GLU A 109 53.68 44.28 -22.24
N GLN A 110 53.26 43.58 -23.31
CA GLN A 110 53.64 42.21 -23.73
C GLN A 110 53.35 41.06 -22.75
N ALA A 111 52.25 40.30 -22.87
CA ALA A 111 51.84 39.50 -24.03
C ALA A 111 52.98 38.64 -24.63
N ASN A 112 53.36 37.56 -23.95
CA ASN A 112 53.70 36.34 -24.67
C ASN A 112 52.42 35.88 -25.38
N ALA A 113 52.24 36.33 -26.62
CA ALA A 113 51.15 35.91 -27.47
C ALA A 113 51.27 34.39 -27.69
N LEU A 114 50.45 33.63 -26.97
CA LEU A 114 50.34 32.19 -27.14
C LEU A 114 50.30 31.88 -28.63
N THR A 115 51.17 30.98 -29.07
CA THR A 115 51.28 30.64 -30.49
C THR A 115 49.91 30.17 -31.00
N MET A 116 49.64 30.30 -32.32
CA MET A 116 48.32 29.91 -32.87
C MET A 116 47.95 28.47 -32.52
N GLU A 117 48.94 27.60 -32.35
CA GLU A 117 48.79 26.22 -31.89
C GLU A 117 48.35 26.15 -30.42
N GLU A 118 49.03 26.82 -29.50
CA GLU A 118 48.65 26.92 -28.08
C GLU A 118 47.26 27.55 -27.88
N ARG A 119 46.90 28.53 -28.72
CA ARG A 119 45.56 29.13 -28.73
C ARG A 119 44.50 28.14 -29.22
N MET A 120 44.79 27.34 -30.24
CA MET A 120 43.92 26.27 -30.71
C MET A 120 43.77 25.14 -29.68
N GLU A 121 44.83 24.77 -28.99
CA GLU A 121 44.79 23.78 -27.91
C GLU A 121 43.97 24.26 -26.72
N LYS A 122 44.17 25.51 -26.29
CA LYS A 122 43.35 26.13 -25.25
C LYS A 122 41.87 26.21 -25.66
N MET A 123 41.58 26.47 -26.93
CA MET A 123 40.22 26.47 -27.46
C MET A 123 39.62 25.05 -27.55
N LYS A 124 40.43 24.03 -27.91
CA LYS A 124 40.03 22.62 -27.83
C LYS A 124 39.75 22.19 -26.38
N GLN A 125 40.59 22.59 -25.43
CA GLN A 125 40.36 22.34 -24.00
C GLN A 125 39.08 23.02 -23.50
N LEU A 126 38.81 24.26 -23.94
CA LEU A 126 37.57 24.95 -23.61
C LEU A 126 36.35 24.23 -24.18
N ARG A 127 36.42 23.79 -25.44
CA ARG A 127 35.36 22.97 -26.07
C ARG A 127 35.13 21.65 -25.34
N LYS A 128 36.20 20.97 -24.89
CA LYS A 128 36.11 19.75 -24.07
C LYS A 128 35.40 20.04 -22.74
N LYS A 129 35.80 21.08 -22.01
CA LYS A 129 35.14 21.51 -20.76
C LYS A 129 33.67 21.90 -20.97
N MET A 130 33.34 22.57 -22.07
CA MET A 130 31.94 22.88 -22.42
C MET A 130 31.13 21.63 -22.76
N ALA A 131 31.71 20.66 -23.46
CA ALA A 131 31.05 19.39 -23.74
C ALA A 131 30.84 18.56 -22.45
N GLU A 132 31.86 18.49 -21.59
CA GLU A 132 31.81 17.80 -20.30
C GLU A 132 30.74 18.38 -19.36
N SER A 133 30.68 19.71 -19.24
CA SER A 133 29.65 20.38 -18.45
C SER A 133 28.24 20.18 -19.01
N SER A 134 28.07 20.22 -20.34
CA SER A 134 26.78 19.93 -20.99
C SER A 134 26.31 18.49 -20.71
N ILE A 135 27.22 17.51 -20.80
CA ILE A 135 26.94 16.11 -20.50
C ILE A 135 26.63 15.92 -19.01
N ALA A 136 27.40 16.56 -18.12
CA ALA A 136 27.19 16.51 -16.68
C ALA A 136 25.82 17.09 -16.30
N ASN A 137 25.42 18.22 -16.87
CA ASN A 137 24.12 18.84 -16.65
C ASN A 137 22.99 17.92 -17.14
N ARG A 138 23.11 17.35 -18.35
CA ARG A 138 22.13 16.40 -18.87
C ARG A 138 22.00 15.15 -17.98
N LYS A 139 23.13 14.64 -17.47
CA LYS A 139 23.15 13.50 -16.55
C LYS A 139 22.50 13.86 -15.22
N ALA A 140 22.80 15.03 -14.65
CA ALA A 140 22.22 15.51 -13.39
C ALA A 140 20.69 15.62 -13.50
N VAL A 141 20.19 16.28 -14.55
CA VAL A 141 18.75 16.41 -14.82
C VAL A 141 18.08 15.03 -14.96
N ALA A 142 18.71 14.09 -15.68
CA ALA A 142 18.19 12.73 -15.80
C ALA A 142 18.19 11.99 -14.46
N THR A 143 19.22 12.14 -13.62
CA THR A 143 19.27 11.51 -12.30
C THR A 143 18.26 12.10 -11.33
N GLU A 144 18.03 13.41 -11.37
CA GLU A 144 17.00 14.06 -10.55
C GLU A 144 15.59 13.67 -10.99
N ALA A 145 15.32 13.64 -12.29
CA ALA A 145 14.05 13.14 -12.81
C ALA A 145 13.81 11.67 -12.41
N ASN A 146 14.86 10.84 -12.43
CA ASN A 146 14.79 9.46 -11.97
C ASN A 146 14.65 9.33 -10.46
N LYS A 147 15.21 10.25 -9.67
CA LYS A 147 15.05 10.31 -8.21
C LYS A 147 13.63 10.76 -7.84
N ALA A 148 13.11 11.78 -8.49
CA ALA A 148 11.73 12.25 -8.31
C ALA A 148 10.68 11.19 -8.67
N LYS A 149 10.98 10.32 -9.65
CA LYS A 149 10.13 9.18 -10.01
C LYS A 149 10.17 8.02 -9.01
N LYS A 150 11.22 7.91 -8.19
CA LYS A 150 11.33 6.86 -7.17
C LYS A 150 10.51 7.27 -5.96
N SER A 151 9.50 6.48 -5.64
CA SER A 151 8.75 6.68 -4.39
C SER A 151 9.59 6.22 -3.19
N ALA A 152 9.34 6.81 -2.02
CA ALA A 152 9.97 6.40 -0.75
C ALA A 152 9.84 4.88 -0.49
N LYS A 153 8.74 4.26 -0.93
CA LYS A 153 8.52 2.80 -0.86
C LYS A 153 9.49 2.02 -1.74
N GLN A 154 9.77 2.49 -2.95
CA GLN A 154 10.73 1.86 -3.85
C GLN A 154 12.16 2.03 -3.35
N GLU A 155 12.50 3.19 -2.81
CA GLU A 155 13.81 3.44 -2.19
C GLU A 155 14.04 2.52 -0.98
N ALA A 156 13.05 2.41 -0.08
CA ALA A 156 13.12 1.47 1.03
C ALA A 156 13.24 0.00 0.57
N ALA A 157 12.57 -0.38 -0.52
CA ALA A 157 12.69 -1.73 -1.09
C ALA A 157 14.10 -2.00 -1.66
N ILE A 158 14.69 -1.01 -2.34
CA ILE A 158 16.07 -1.09 -2.83
C ILE A 158 17.05 -1.16 -1.66
N ALA A 159 16.89 -0.32 -0.64
CA ALA A 159 17.73 -0.35 0.56
C ALA A 159 17.70 -1.72 1.26
N ARG A 160 16.52 -2.34 1.40
CA ARG A 160 16.40 -3.71 1.95
C ARG A 160 17.11 -4.75 1.08
N LYS A 161 17.07 -4.61 -0.25
CA LYS A 161 17.79 -5.50 -1.18
C LYS A 161 19.30 -5.31 -1.06
N MET A 162 19.77 -4.08 -0.97
CA MET A 162 21.19 -3.76 -0.78
C MET A 162 21.70 -4.31 0.55
N ALA A 163 21.00 -4.03 1.66
CA ALA A 163 21.36 -4.56 2.97
C ALA A 163 21.33 -6.11 3.02
N LYS A 164 20.43 -6.75 2.26
CA LYS A 164 20.43 -8.22 2.13
C LYS A 164 21.65 -8.70 1.32
N ALA A 165 22.00 -8.02 0.23
CA ALA A 165 23.16 -8.37 -0.59
C ALA A 165 24.47 -8.23 0.19
N GLU A 166 24.61 -7.13 0.94
CA GLU A 166 25.75 -6.89 1.85
C GLU A 166 25.87 -8.00 2.88
N LYS A 167 24.79 -8.32 3.61
CA LYS A 167 24.80 -9.44 4.57
C LYS A 167 25.21 -10.77 3.94
N VAL A 168 24.76 -11.06 2.72
CA VAL A 168 25.13 -12.30 2.01
C VAL A 168 26.60 -12.30 1.60
N LEU A 169 27.16 -11.15 1.20
CA LEU A 169 28.57 -11.01 0.90
C LEU A 169 29.42 -11.17 2.18
N ASP A 170 29.03 -10.52 3.27
CA ASP A 170 29.72 -10.64 4.56
C ASP A 170 29.70 -12.10 5.06
N GLU A 171 28.57 -12.79 4.95
CA GLU A 171 28.45 -14.21 5.29
C GLU A 171 29.33 -15.10 4.40
N ARG A 172 29.50 -14.77 3.12
CA ARG A 172 30.41 -15.49 2.21
C ARG A 172 31.85 -15.26 2.63
N ASP A 173 32.24 -14.01 2.84
CA ASP A 173 33.62 -13.63 3.16
C ASP A 173 34.03 -14.17 4.55
N ALA A 174 33.09 -14.24 5.51
CA ALA A 174 33.31 -14.90 6.80
C ALA A 174 33.50 -16.42 6.67
N LYS A 175 32.72 -17.09 5.81
CA LYS A 175 32.89 -18.52 5.52
C LYS A 175 34.22 -18.82 4.80
N GLU A 176 34.62 -17.97 3.85
CA GLU A 176 35.91 -18.08 3.14
C GLU A 176 37.10 -17.92 4.10
N ARG A 177 36.96 -17.08 5.14
CA ARG A 177 37.94 -16.96 6.23
C ARG A 177 37.91 -18.11 7.24
N GLY A 178 36.96 -19.04 7.13
CA GLY A 178 36.81 -20.16 8.06
C GLY A 178 36.22 -19.76 9.42
N GLU A 179 35.55 -18.61 9.50
CA GLU A 179 34.91 -18.14 10.72
C GLU A 179 33.47 -18.66 10.84
N ASP A 180 33.05 -18.98 12.07
CA ASP A 180 31.66 -19.35 12.36
C ASP A 180 30.76 -18.09 12.41
N VAL A 181 29.98 -17.92 11.34
CA VAL A 181 29.03 -16.82 11.15
C VAL A 181 27.99 -16.74 12.27
N GLU A 182 27.51 -17.89 12.74
CA GLU A 182 26.47 -17.93 13.77
C GLU A 182 27.03 -17.52 15.13
N ARG A 183 28.26 -17.94 15.42
CA ARG A 183 28.99 -17.49 16.62
C ARG A 183 29.22 -16.00 16.61
N GLN A 184 29.67 -15.42 15.49
CA GLN A 184 29.87 -13.96 15.38
C GLN A 184 28.57 -13.18 15.54
N ARG A 185 27.47 -13.68 14.96
CA ARG A 185 26.15 -13.09 15.11
C ARG A 185 25.66 -13.16 16.55
N ALA A 186 25.87 -14.29 17.23
CA ALA A 186 25.48 -14.47 18.64
C ALA A 186 26.22 -13.50 19.57
N MET A 187 27.49 -13.19 19.28
CA MET A 187 28.27 -12.19 20.03
C MET A 187 27.74 -10.76 19.85
N GLY A 188 27.00 -10.48 18.77
CA GLY A 188 26.41 -9.18 18.48
C GLY A 188 25.05 -8.93 19.15
N TYR A 189 24.43 -9.94 19.75
CA TYR A 189 23.14 -9.76 20.41
C TYR A 189 23.30 -9.04 21.74
N SER A 190 22.67 -7.87 21.84
CA SER A 190 22.53 -7.15 23.11
C SER A 190 21.45 -7.81 23.98
N ILE A 191 21.59 -7.69 25.30
CA ILE A 191 20.59 -8.14 26.28
C ILE A 191 19.23 -7.48 25.98
N GLU A 192 19.22 -6.19 25.69
CA GLU A 192 17.99 -5.44 25.37
C GLU A 192 17.31 -5.94 24.09
N GLU A 193 18.10 -6.33 23.08
CA GLU A 193 17.58 -6.88 21.84
C GLU A 193 16.95 -8.26 22.09
N ASN A 194 17.59 -9.09 22.91
CA ASN A 194 17.05 -10.38 23.30
C ASN A 194 15.76 -10.24 24.12
N GLU A 195 15.72 -9.34 25.10
CA GLU A 195 14.51 -9.05 25.89
C GLU A 195 13.36 -8.53 25.01
N ALA A 196 13.65 -7.61 24.08
CA ALA A 196 12.66 -7.13 23.13
C ALA A 196 12.15 -8.25 22.22
N TRP A 197 13.02 -9.18 21.83
CA TRP A 197 12.67 -10.36 21.04
C TRP A 197 11.80 -11.34 21.83
N GLU A 198 12.16 -11.65 23.07
CA GLU A 198 11.37 -12.48 23.98
C GLU A 198 10.01 -11.86 24.27
N ALA A 199 9.94 -10.56 24.55
CA ALA A 199 8.69 -9.84 24.74
C ALA A 199 7.80 -9.90 23.48
N LYS A 200 8.39 -9.87 22.29
CA LYS A 200 7.66 -10.04 21.02
C LYS A 200 7.15 -11.47 20.84
N LEU A 201 7.94 -12.48 21.20
CA LEU A 201 7.52 -13.88 21.19
C LEU A 201 6.39 -14.12 22.21
N ALA A 202 6.51 -13.57 23.41
CA ALA A 202 5.48 -13.64 24.45
C ALA A 202 4.16 -13.00 23.98
N LYS A 203 4.20 -11.79 23.39
CA LYS A 203 3.03 -11.14 22.78
C LYS A 203 2.39 -12.01 21.68
N LYS A 204 3.20 -12.65 20.84
CA LYS A 204 2.71 -13.59 19.81
C LYS A 204 2.09 -14.84 20.42
N ALA A 205 2.67 -15.39 21.49
CA ALA A 205 2.14 -16.55 22.20
C ALA A 205 0.77 -16.24 22.83
N ILE A 206 0.60 -15.05 23.42
CA ILE A 206 -0.69 -14.58 23.98
C ILE A 206 -1.74 -14.44 22.86
N THR A 207 -1.33 -13.97 21.69
CA THR A 207 -2.23 -13.75 20.55
C THR A 207 -2.60 -15.06 19.84
N LYS A 208 -1.73 -16.08 19.90
CA LYS A 208 -1.98 -17.40 19.31
C LYS A 208 -3.24 -18.01 19.91
N ASP A 209 -3.99 -18.74 19.08
CA ASP A 209 -5.16 -19.45 19.57
C ASP A 209 -4.74 -20.59 20.51
N GLN A 210 -5.25 -20.55 21.75
CA GLN A 210 -4.93 -21.49 22.81
C GLN A 210 -5.95 -22.65 22.88
N GLY A 211 -6.91 -22.69 21.94
CA GLY A 211 -7.90 -23.76 21.83
C GLY A 211 -9.24 -23.40 22.46
N ALA A 212 -9.78 -24.28 23.29
CA ALA A 212 -11.06 -24.05 23.96
C ALA A 212 -10.90 -22.93 25.01
N ILE A 213 -11.49 -21.77 24.73
CA ILE A 213 -11.41 -20.57 25.56
C ILE A 213 -12.81 -20.25 26.09
N ASP A 214 -12.88 -19.77 27.32
CA ASP A 214 -14.12 -19.25 27.93
C ASP A 214 -14.73 -18.12 27.08
N PRO A 215 -16.07 -18.05 26.93
CA PRO A 215 -16.74 -16.99 26.18
C PRO A 215 -16.28 -15.57 26.53
N GLN A 216 -15.96 -15.26 27.80
CA GLN A 216 -15.48 -13.91 28.18
C GLN A 216 -14.10 -13.63 27.60
N SER A 217 -13.19 -14.59 27.72
CA SER A 217 -11.84 -14.48 27.16
C SER A 217 -11.87 -14.41 25.62
N ALA A 218 -12.80 -15.11 24.97
CA ALA A 218 -13.02 -15.00 23.53
C ALA A 218 -13.54 -13.60 23.13
N ALA A 219 -14.50 -13.06 23.89
CA ALA A 219 -15.04 -11.71 23.69
C ALA A 219 -13.96 -10.64 23.88
N GLU A 220 -13.13 -10.76 24.92
CA GLU A 220 -12.00 -9.87 25.17
C GLU A 220 -11.02 -9.89 24.00
N ARG A 221 -10.68 -11.06 23.47
CA ARG A 221 -9.79 -11.18 22.31
C ARG A 221 -10.36 -10.48 21.08
N THR A 222 -11.66 -10.64 20.81
CA THR A 222 -12.33 -9.94 19.70
C THR A 222 -12.36 -8.43 19.93
N TYR A 223 -12.60 -7.98 21.16
CA TYR A 223 -12.61 -6.55 21.50
C TYR A 223 -11.24 -5.91 21.34
N ARG A 224 -10.17 -6.54 21.86
CA ARG A 224 -8.78 -6.09 21.67
C ARG A 224 -8.42 -6.01 20.19
N ARG A 225 -8.85 -6.99 19.37
CA ARG A 225 -8.67 -6.95 17.91
C ARG A 225 -9.37 -5.74 17.29
N GLN A 226 -10.62 -5.47 17.67
CA GLN A 226 -11.40 -4.33 17.17
C GLN A 226 -10.77 -2.99 17.56
N ILE A 227 -10.32 -2.82 18.82
CA ILE A 227 -9.58 -1.63 19.25
C ILE A 227 -8.33 -1.41 18.40
N ASN A 228 -7.55 -2.47 18.16
CA ASN A 228 -6.32 -2.36 17.37
C ASN A 228 -6.60 -2.04 15.88
N GLN A 229 -7.78 -2.37 15.37
CA GLN A 229 -8.20 -2.04 14.01
C GLN A 229 -8.82 -0.64 13.90
N LEU A 230 -9.35 -0.11 15.01
CA LEU A 230 -9.94 1.22 15.06
C LEU A 230 -8.87 2.29 14.81
N LYS A 231 -9.10 3.11 13.79
CA LYS A 231 -8.27 4.28 13.49
C LYS A 231 -9.10 5.54 13.80
N PRO A 232 -8.84 6.22 14.93
CA PRO A 232 -9.59 7.42 15.28
C PRO A 232 -9.27 8.56 14.31
N ASP A 233 -10.29 9.31 13.91
CA ASP A 233 -10.11 10.53 13.14
C ASP A 233 -9.84 11.69 14.10
N LEU A 234 -8.55 12.00 14.27
CA LEU A 234 -8.09 13.07 15.16
C LEU A 234 -8.56 14.45 14.68
N THR A 235 -8.76 14.64 13.37
CA THR A 235 -9.10 15.98 12.84
C THR A 235 -10.53 16.37 13.17
N THR A 236 -11.47 15.43 13.10
CA THR A 236 -12.87 15.67 13.50
C THR A 236 -12.97 15.78 15.01
N TYR A 237 -12.22 14.96 15.77
CA TYR A 237 -12.12 15.09 17.22
C TYR A 237 -11.60 16.47 17.63
N ASP A 238 -10.51 16.96 17.03
CA ASP A 238 -9.93 18.26 17.38
C ASP A 238 -10.89 19.42 17.04
N LYS A 239 -11.64 19.33 15.93
CA LYS A 239 -12.69 20.30 15.58
C LYS A 239 -13.82 20.30 16.60
N GLN A 240 -14.31 19.12 16.98
CA GLN A 240 -15.37 18.98 18.00
C GLN A 240 -14.87 19.50 19.36
N ARG A 241 -13.65 19.13 19.75
CA ARG A 241 -12.98 19.60 20.96
C ARG A 241 -12.83 21.11 20.98
N ALA A 242 -12.34 21.71 19.90
CA ALA A 242 -12.18 23.15 19.75
C ALA A 242 -13.53 23.88 19.83
N SER A 243 -14.57 23.35 19.18
CA SER A 243 -15.93 23.91 19.26
C SER A 243 -16.50 23.86 20.68
N ALA A 244 -16.26 22.76 21.40
CA ALA A 244 -16.73 22.58 22.77
C ALA A 244 -16.02 23.48 23.78
N LEU A 245 -14.72 23.71 23.57
CA LEU A 245 -13.91 24.60 24.39
C LEU A 245 -14.10 26.08 24.03
N GLY A 246 -14.92 26.41 23.02
CA GLY A 246 -15.11 27.78 22.53
C GLY A 246 -13.88 28.36 21.82
N ALA A 247 -12.87 27.53 21.54
CA ALA A 247 -11.63 27.91 20.87
C ALA A 247 -11.79 27.73 19.35
N SER A 248 -12.62 28.56 18.71
CA SER A 248 -12.70 28.55 17.25
C SER A 248 -11.38 29.07 16.64
N PRO A 249 -10.77 28.40 15.63
CA PRO A 249 -9.47 28.80 15.06
C PRO A 249 -9.50 30.14 14.28
N LEU A 250 -10.65 30.81 14.22
CA LEU A 250 -10.84 32.05 13.48
C LEU A 250 -11.75 33.04 14.23
N GLN A 251 -11.59 33.22 15.53
CA GLN A 251 -12.11 34.41 16.22
C GLN A 251 -11.39 34.63 17.56
N SER A 252 -10.08 34.88 17.51
CA SER A 252 -9.36 35.48 18.63
C SER A 252 -9.70 36.97 18.66
N GLY A 253 -10.83 37.31 19.27
CA GLY A 253 -11.28 38.71 19.40
C GLY A 253 -12.78 38.90 19.55
N SER A 254 -13.42 38.23 20.51
CA SER A 254 -14.60 38.81 21.16
C SER A 254 -14.89 38.08 22.47
N SER A 255 -14.49 38.70 23.57
CA SER A 255 -14.84 38.33 24.93
C SER A 255 -16.29 38.69 25.24
N SER A 256 -17.23 38.04 24.58
CA SER A 256 -18.64 38.09 24.95
C SER A 256 -19.23 36.69 24.81
N SER A 257 -19.45 36.08 25.97
CA SER A 257 -20.24 34.87 26.15
C SER A 257 -21.64 35.08 25.57
N ALA A 258 -21.80 34.82 24.28
CA ALA A 258 -23.09 34.71 23.62
C ALA A 258 -23.20 33.27 23.14
N MET A 259 -23.91 32.48 23.94
CA MET A 259 -24.37 31.14 23.61
C MET A 259 -25.22 31.25 22.34
N THR A 260 -24.64 31.08 21.15
CA THR A 260 -25.42 31.06 19.91
C THR A 260 -26.10 29.70 19.81
N HIS A 261 -27.31 29.59 20.37
CA HIS A 261 -28.26 28.57 19.98
C HIS A 261 -28.68 28.87 18.54
N THR A 262 -28.03 28.21 17.58
CA THR A 262 -28.50 28.18 16.20
C THR A 262 -29.75 27.31 16.15
N THR A 263 -30.88 27.91 16.45
CA THR A 263 -32.20 27.39 16.08
C THR A 263 -32.40 27.63 14.57
N THR A 264 -32.94 26.62 13.89
CA THR A 264 -33.44 26.62 12.50
C THR A 264 -32.48 26.08 11.42
N GLY A 265 -32.46 24.74 11.29
CA GLY A 265 -31.93 24.01 10.13
C GLY A 265 -31.53 22.57 10.49
N PRO A 266 -31.98 21.52 9.76
CA PRO A 266 -31.85 20.12 10.20
C PRO A 266 -30.45 19.51 10.09
N SER A 267 -29.44 20.27 9.66
CA SER A 267 -28.10 19.74 9.42
C SER A 267 -27.04 20.83 9.57
N LYS A 268 -26.36 20.90 10.72
CA LYS A 268 -24.98 21.41 10.86
C LYS A 268 -24.51 21.25 12.31
N GLY A 269 -23.53 20.37 12.48
CA GLY A 269 -22.57 20.31 13.59
C GLY A 269 -23.14 20.57 14.98
N GLN A 270 -23.58 19.51 15.66
CA GLN A 270 -23.91 19.59 17.07
C GLN A 270 -22.69 20.05 17.88
N VAL A 271 -22.78 21.24 18.47
CA VAL A 271 -21.75 21.78 19.35
C VAL A 271 -21.85 21.02 20.67
N VAL A 272 -20.88 20.15 20.94
CA VAL A 272 -20.71 19.50 22.25
C VAL A 272 -20.36 20.59 23.25
N LYS A 273 -21.01 20.66 24.43
CA LYS A 273 -20.62 21.66 25.44
C LYS A 273 -19.33 21.23 26.12
N LYS A 274 -18.57 22.18 26.68
CA LYS A 274 -17.32 21.89 27.41
C LYS A 274 -17.50 20.84 28.52
N ASP A 275 -18.58 20.97 29.30
CA ASP A 275 -18.89 20.05 30.41
C ASP A 275 -19.30 18.65 29.90
N ASP A 276 -19.75 18.54 28.65
CA ASP A 276 -20.13 17.29 28.00
C ASP A 276 -18.92 16.56 27.41
N LEU A 277 -17.89 17.31 26.99
CA LEU A 277 -16.68 16.72 26.41
C LEU A 277 -15.82 15.96 27.43
N TYR A 278 -15.79 16.43 28.68
CA TYR A 278 -15.01 15.84 29.78
C TYR A 278 -15.88 15.42 30.97
N GLY A 279 -17.20 15.35 30.77
CA GLY A 279 -18.16 15.04 31.83
C GLY A 279 -17.98 13.64 32.40
N GLY A 280 -18.20 13.51 33.70
CA GLY A 280 -18.27 12.22 34.39
C GLY A 280 -19.58 11.47 34.10
N ILE A 281 -19.72 10.29 34.72
CA ILE A 281 -20.86 9.36 34.55
C ILE A 281 -22.23 10.03 34.79
N ASN A 282 -22.27 11.12 35.56
CA ASN A 282 -23.50 11.84 35.93
C ASN A 282 -23.84 13.03 35.02
N ASN A 283 -23.20 13.19 33.86
CA ASN A 283 -23.58 14.25 32.92
C ASN A 283 -24.94 13.90 32.23
N LEU A 284 -25.86 14.86 32.23
CA LEU A 284 -27.21 14.76 31.65
C LEU A 284 -27.24 14.81 30.10
N ALA A 285 -26.12 15.08 29.43
CA ALA A 285 -25.98 15.15 27.97
C ALA A 285 -25.99 13.78 27.27
N TYR A 286 -26.87 12.88 27.70
CA TYR A 286 -27.10 11.57 27.10
C TYR A 286 -28.36 11.61 26.22
N GLY A 287 -28.23 11.15 24.97
CA GLY A 287 -29.35 11.03 24.02
C GLY A 287 -29.51 12.17 23.02
N ASP A 288 -28.81 13.29 23.21
CA ASP A 288 -28.87 14.41 22.27
C ASP A 288 -27.97 14.21 21.04
N HIS A 289 -26.98 13.32 21.09
CA HIS A 289 -25.99 13.14 20.02
C HIS A 289 -26.59 12.56 18.74
N LYS A 290 -26.56 13.34 17.66
CA LYS A 290 -26.97 12.94 16.31
C LYS A 290 -25.73 12.75 15.43
N PRO A 291 -25.22 11.52 15.27
CA PRO A 291 -24.05 11.27 14.44
C PRO A 291 -24.34 11.63 12.98
N ASP A 292 -23.28 11.99 12.26
CA ASP A 292 -23.33 12.16 10.82
C ASP A 292 -23.56 10.82 10.10
N ASP A 293 -24.19 10.85 8.93
CA ASP A 293 -24.48 9.65 8.15
C ASP A 293 -23.20 8.89 7.77
N ALA A 294 -22.10 9.61 7.52
CA ALA A 294 -20.79 9.00 7.28
C ALA A 294 -20.19 8.31 8.52
N ALA A 295 -20.58 8.72 9.74
CA ALA A 295 -20.21 8.00 10.95
C ALA A 295 -21.04 6.72 11.11
N LEU A 296 -22.33 6.76 10.77
CA LEU A 296 -23.19 5.58 10.76
C LEU A 296 -22.70 4.54 9.75
N ASP A 297 -22.35 4.95 8.53
CA ASP A 297 -21.85 4.05 7.49
C ASP A 297 -20.54 3.35 7.89
N ARG A 298 -19.63 4.06 8.57
CA ARG A 298 -18.40 3.44 9.12
C ARG A 298 -18.72 2.34 10.13
N VAL A 299 -19.75 2.53 10.96
CA VAL A 299 -20.17 1.53 11.96
C VAL A 299 -20.83 0.34 11.28
N THR A 300 -21.75 0.55 10.33
CA THR A 300 -22.41 -0.54 9.59
C THR A 300 -21.39 -1.36 8.79
N GLN A 301 -20.43 -0.68 8.14
CA GLN A 301 -19.33 -1.34 7.44
C GLN A 301 -18.50 -2.21 8.40
N HIS A 302 -18.14 -1.70 9.57
CA HIS A 302 -17.42 -2.47 10.59
C HIS A 302 -18.22 -3.68 11.09
N LEU A 303 -19.53 -3.53 11.31
CA LEU A 303 -20.41 -4.63 11.73
C LEU A 303 -20.51 -5.73 10.65
N ASN A 304 -20.59 -5.34 9.37
CA ASN A 304 -20.58 -6.28 8.26
C ASN A 304 -19.25 -7.05 8.19
N GLN A 305 -18.12 -6.36 8.38
CA GLN A 305 -16.81 -7.01 8.45
C GLN A 305 -16.72 -8.00 9.63
N GLU A 306 -17.26 -7.67 10.80
CA GLU A 306 -17.30 -8.58 11.94
C GLU A 306 -18.21 -9.79 11.69
N SER A 307 -19.34 -9.58 11.01
CA SER A 307 -20.23 -10.67 10.56
C SER A 307 -19.47 -11.66 9.65
N ASP A 308 -18.68 -11.13 8.71
CA ASP A 308 -17.83 -11.92 7.83
C ASP A 308 -16.71 -12.66 8.58
N PHE A 309 -16.07 -12.01 9.57
CA PHE A 309 -15.08 -12.69 10.40
C PHE A 309 -15.70 -13.83 11.21
N ARG A 310 -16.93 -13.64 11.69
CA ARG A 310 -17.67 -14.66 12.44
C ARG A 310 -18.07 -15.82 11.54
N SER A 311 -18.55 -15.56 10.32
CA SER A 311 -18.93 -16.63 9.37
C SER A 311 -17.71 -17.46 8.94
N LYS A 312 -16.55 -16.81 8.77
CA LYS A 312 -15.28 -17.46 8.38
C LYS A 312 -14.54 -18.15 9.54
N ARG A 313 -15.06 -18.13 10.78
CA ARG A 313 -14.44 -18.78 11.94
C ARG A 313 -14.34 -20.30 11.78
N SER A 314 -15.37 -20.92 11.20
CA SER A 314 -15.36 -22.33 10.83
C SER A 314 -14.94 -22.47 9.38
N ARG A 315 -13.75 -23.01 9.13
CA ARG A 315 -13.25 -23.23 7.78
C ARG A 315 -13.66 -24.63 7.30
N TYR A 316 -14.27 -24.69 6.11
CA TYR A 316 -14.51 -25.96 5.42
C TYR A 316 -13.17 -26.65 5.17
N ARG A 317 -13.13 -27.96 5.42
CA ARG A 317 -12.01 -28.82 5.08
C ARG A 317 -12.47 -29.70 3.91
N PRO A 318 -11.79 -29.65 2.76
CA PRO A 318 -12.13 -30.50 1.63
C PRO A 318 -12.01 -31.96 2.04
N ASP A 319 -12.86 -32.80 1.46
CA ASP A 319 -12.77 -34.24 1.65
C ASP A 319 -11.75 -34.82 0.67
N ASP A 320 -10.95 -35.76 1.13
CA ASP A 320 -9.97 -36.45 0.28
C ASP A 320 -10.70 -37.39 -0.69
N ALA A 321 -10.39 -37.30 -2.00
CA ALA A 321 -11.06 -38.07 -3.03
C ALA A 321 -10.76 -39.58 -2.96
N ASP A 322 -9.58 -39.93 -2.44
CA ASP A 322 -9.11 -41.31 -2.31
C ASP A 322 -9.53 -41.95 -0.97
N ALA A 323 -10.15 -41.19 -0.07
CA ALA A 323 -10.57 -41.71 1.21
C ALA A 323 -11.83 -42.59 1.09
N GLU A 324 -11.83 -43.73 1.78
CA GLU A 324 -12.94 -44.66 1.76
C GLU A 324 -14.23 -44.04 2.31
N VAL A 325 -15.30 -44.08 1.52
CA VAL A 325 -16.58 -43.42 1.82
C VAL A 325 -17.36 -44.29 2.81
N ASN A 326 -17.30 -43.92 4.09
CA ASN A 326 -17.98 -44.64 5.17
C ASN A 326 -19.37 -44.08 5.55
N TYR A 327 -19.99 -43.28 4.68
CA TYR A 327 -21.25 -42.59 4.97
C TYR A 327 -22.19 -42.61 3.77
N ILE A 328 -23.50 -42.64 4.05
CA ILE A 328 -24.55 -42.60 3.03
C ILE A 328 -25.12 -41.18 2.86
N ASN A 329 -25.22 -40.40 3.95
CA ASN A 329 -25.76 -39.04 3.94
C ASN A 329 -24.82 -38.05 4.67
N ASP A 330 -25.02 -36.75 4.46
CA ASP A 330 -24.17 -35.72 5.08
C ASP A 330 -24.28 -35.69 6.61
N LYS A 331 -25.46 -35.97 7.18
CA LYS A 331 -25.61 -36.02 8.64
C LYS A 331 -24.78 -37.15 9.26
N ASN A 332 -24.75 -38.31 8.60
CA ASN A 332 -23.97 -39.49 8.92
C ASN A 332 -22.48 -39.19 8.74
N LYS A 333 -22.09 -38.47 7.69
CA LYS A 333 -20.71 -37.97 7.52
C LYS A 333 -20.25 -37.13 8.71
N HIS A 334 -21.08 -36.18 9.15
CA HIS A 334 -20.77 -35.34 10.32
C HIS A 334 -20.74 -36.15 11.61
N PHE A 335 -21.64 -37.12 11.77
CA PHE A 335 -21.66 -38.03 12.91
C PHE A 335 -20.39 -38.91 12.94
N ASN A 336 -20.02 -39.53 11.83
CA ASN A 336 -18.79 -40.32 11.71
C ASN A 336 -17.54 -39.45 11.95
N LYS A 337 -17.51 -38.21 11.44
CA LYS A 337 -16.44 -37.23 11.76
C LYS A 337 -16.40 -36.93 13.26
N LYS A 338 -17.55 -36.85 13.95
CA LYS A 338 -17.61 -36.67 15.41
C LYS A 338 -17.05 -37.91 16.13
N ILE A 339 -17.48 -39.11 15.77
CA ILE A 339 -17.00 -40.37 16.34
C ILE A 339 -15.48 -40.50 16.16
N LYS A 340 -14.96 -40.22 14.96
CA LYS A 340 -13.51 -40.19 14.70
C LYS A 340 -12.79 -39.26 15.69
N ARG A 341 -13.25 -38.02 15.92
CA ARG A 341 -12.57 -37.09 16.85
C ARG A 341 -12.42 -37.62 18.29
N PHE A 342 -13.36 -38.44 18.77
CA PHE A 342 -13.35 -38.94 20.15
C PHE A 342 -12.74 -40.33 20.30
N TYR A 343 -12.98 -41.23 19.33
CA TYR A 343 -12.67 -42.65 19.47
C TYR A 343 -11.50 -43.11 18.59
N ASP A 344 -11.07 -42.31 17.63
CA ASP A 344 -10.01 -42.70 16.70
C ASP A 344 -8.70 -43.00 17.44
N SER A 345 -8.37 -42.23 18.49
CA SER A 345 -7.19 -42.50 19.34
C SER A 345 -7.22 -43.86 20.04
N TYR A 346 -8.39 -44.45 20.27
CA TYR A 346 -8.55 -45.72 20.97
C TYR A 346 -8.84 -46.90 20.03
N THR A 347 -9.14 -46.63 18.76
CA THR A 347 -9.59 -47.65 17.78
C THR A 347 -8.62 -47.80 16.61
N GLN A 348 -7.41 -47.23 16.72
CA GLN A 348 -6.37 -47.33 15.68
C GLN A 348 -6.01 -48.77 15.40
N GLU A 349 -5.69 -49.56 16.44
CA GLU A 349 -5.34 -50.98 16.31
C GLU A 349 -6.45 -51.80 15.64
N ILE A 350 -7.71 -51.54 16.01
CA ILE A 350 -8.86 -52.22 15.42
C ILE A 350 -8.96 -51.90 13.92
N ARG A 351 -8.77 -50.62 13.54
CA ARG A 351 -8.79 -50.21 12.14
C ARG A 351 -7.64 -50.83 11.34
N GLU A 352 -6.42 -50.78 11.87
CA GLU A 352 -5.25 -51.39 11.25
C GLU A 352 -5.44 -52.90 11.08
N ASN A 353 -6.06 -53.59 12.03
CA ASN A 353 -6.40 -55.01 11.91
C ASN A 353 -7.45 -55.27 10.82
N PHE A 354 -8.42 -54.38 10.63
CA PHE A 354 -9.36 -54.47 9.51
C PHE A 354 -8.64 -54.25 8.16
N GLU A 355 -7.74 -53.28 8.08
CA GLU A 355 -6.96 -52.98 6.86
C GLU A 355 -5.93 -54.09 6.56
N ARG A 356 -5.37 -54.74 7.58
CA ARG A 356 -4.46 -55.88 7.49
C ARG A 356 -5.19 -57.21 7.20
N GLY A 357 -6.52 -57.22 7.26
CA GLY A 357 -7.36 -58.38 6.96
C GLY A 357 -7.49 -59.34 8.13
N THR A 358 -8.19 -58.93 9.20
CA THR A 358 -8.76 -59.74 10.30
C THR A 358 -7.93 -60.95 10.77
N ALA A 359 -6.60 -60.87 10.71
CA ALA A 359 -5.69 -61.87 11.23
C ALA A 359 -5.33 -61.43 12.64
N LEU A 360 -6.02 -62.03 13.62
CA LEU A 360 -5.69 -61.92 15.05
C LEU A 360 -4.32 -62.53 15.36
#